data_AF-A0A2J0KIT0-F1
#
_entry.id   AF-A0A2J0KIT0-F1
#
_cell.length_a   1.000
_cell.length_b   1.000
_cell.length_c   1.000
_cell.angle_alpha   90.00
_cell.angle_beta   90.00
_cell.angle_gamma   90.00
#
_symmetry.space_group_name_H-M   'P 1'
#
loop_
_entity.id
_entity.type
_entity.pdbx_description
1 polymer ?
#
loop_
_entity_poly.entity_id
_entity_poly.type
_entity_poly.pdbx_seq_one_letter_code
_entity_poly.pdbx_strand_id
1 'polypeptide(L)'
;MNLKFGLEKIPKPTIILILILTIFFLKGAFLTALFPLFTGQDEARHYSSLQYRAEPKEKNWGKTDRPLGSITSLNIADYNFSAEMIGVGESSDYNVFRHQLYNTVNFSDGYYGKNEKEINSQKWKPYNYFRQPDIVAGNNLYYSIATFWERLLSGSDMLVRFFFNRIFSTFLGTLGIFLAYLIFKNIELKEKESLILTAIVAFQPKYSMYFANINYDVLLIPLFFLFTLGAVLSLKNGLSWKNGTIMLLSIGLGFFTKPTALILVAPFLGLIFYFFYKKNKNINIKTFLSMIAVLIFIVYLSNYNFFSLLPFKNNLTETFQSLENYFSKSLTLGRFALSSRTYWGSLGWFDGFVEKNFTDFVWTIQTLSAFG
;
A
#
# COMPACT_ATOMS: atom_id res chain seq x y z
N MET A 1 41.94 1.66 -31.22
CA MET A 1 40.56 1.83 -31.72
C MET A 1 39.76 2.56 -30.64
N ASN A 2 39.69 3.89 -30.70
CA ASN A 2 38.98 4.71 -29.71
C ASN A 2 37.48 4.65 -30.02
N LEU A 3 36.76 3.77 -29.33
CA LEU A 3 35.29 3.79 -29.29
C LEU A 3 34.85 5.05 -28.53
N LYS A 4 34.85 6.19 -29.22
CA LYS A 4 33.99 7.33 -28.87
C LYS A 4 32.56 6.88 -29.16
N PHE A 5 31.98 6.08 -28.26
CA PHE A 5 30.54 5.96 -28.19
C PHE A 5 30.03 7.39 -28.04
N GLY A 6 29.23 7.83 -29.02
CA GLY A 6 28.58 9.13 -28.99
C GLY A 6 27.78 9.23 -27.71
N LEU A 7 28.37 9.89 -26.71
CA LEU A 7 27.65 10.46 -25.58
C LEU A 7 26.84 11.64 -26.12
N GLU A 8 25.94 11.33 -27.05
CA GLU A 8 24.89 12.23 -27.46
C GLU A 8 24.13 12.67 -26.22
N LYS A 9 23.87 13.97 -26.15
CA LYS A 9 23.38 14.72 -24.99
C LYS A 9 22.48 13.88 -24.08
N ILE A 10 22.99 13.51 -22.91
CA ILE A 10 22.18 12.86 -21.87
C ILE A 10 20.97 13.77 -21.62
N PRO A 11 19.73 13.26 -21.72
CA PRO A 11 18.53 14.07 -21.53
C PRO A 11 18.54 14.74 -20.15
N LYS A 12 17.91 15.91 -20.05
CA LYS A 12 17.81 16.65 -18.78
C LYS A 12 17.22 15.74 -17.69
N PRO A 13 17.74 15.74 -16.45
CA PRO A 13 17.27 14.89 -15.36
C PRO A 13 15.75 14.89 -15.15
N THR A 14 15.11 16.05 -15.37
CA THR A 14 13.65 16.19 -15.34
C THR A 14 12.94 15.31 -16.37
N ILE A 15 13.45 15.19 -17.60
CA ILE A 15 12.87 14.33 -18.64
C ILE A 15 12.97 12.87 -18.21
N ILE A 16 14.13 12.46 -17.66
CA ILE A 16 14.32 11.09 -17.17
C ILE A 16 13.35 10.78 -16.03
N LEU A 17 13.17 11.72 -15.08
CA LEU A 17 12.19 11.56 -14.00
C LEU A 17 10.76 11.41 -14.55
N ILE A 18 10.36 12.27 -15.49
CA ILE A 18 9.04 12.18 -16.14
C ILE A 18 8.87 10.81 -16.79
N LEU A 19 9.87 10.33 -17.52
CA LEU A 19 9.84 8.99 -18.13
C LEU A 19 9.68 7.89 -17.07
N ILE A 20 10.42 7.93 -15.95
CA ILE A 20 10.28 6.96 -14.87
C ILE A 20 8.84 6.98 -14.31
N LEU A 21 8.29 8.16 -14.03
CA LEU A 21 6.93 8.31 -13.50
C LEU A 21 5.86 7.85 -14.49
N THR A 22 5.98 8.23 -15.76
CA THR A 22 5.06 7.81 -16.82
C THR A 22 5.10 6.31 -17.04
N ILE A 23 6.30 5.72 -17.13
CA ILE A 23 6.45 4.26 -17.28
C ILE A 23 5.87 3.54 -16.07
N PHE A 24 6.14 4.01 -14.85
CA PHE A 24 5.56 3.42 -13.64
C PHE A 24 4.03 3.45 -13.69
N PHE A 25 3.44 4.61 -14.00
CA PHE A 25 1.99 4.77 -14.05
C PHE A 25 1.35 3.89 -15.13
N LEU A 26 1.88 3.92 -16.36
CA LEU A 26 1.33 3.11 -17.47
C LEU A 26 1.48 1.61 -17.21
N LYS A 27 2.62 1.18 -16.67
CA LYS A 27 2.83 -0.20 -16.21
C LYS A 27 1.82 -0.57 -15.13
N GLY A 28 1.63 0.28 -14.12
CA GLY A 28 0.66 0.05 -13.06
C GLY A 28 -0.77 -0.05 -13.59
N ALA A 29 -1.18 0.88 -14.45
CA ALA A 29 -2.49 0.86 -15.10
C ALA A 29 -2.70 -0.42 -15.92
N PHE A 30 -1.70 -0.85 -16.68
CA PHE A 30 -1.72 -2.14 -17.37
C PHE A 30 -1.88 -3.31 -16.39
N LEU A 31 -1.12 -3.32 -15.29
CA LEU A 31 -1.25 -4.34 -14.24
C LEU A 31 -2.64 -4.33 -13.60
N THR A 32 -3.29 -3.17 -13.44
CA THR A 32 -4.65 -3.11 -12.87
C THR A 32 -5.64 -3.94 -13.69
N ALA A 33 -5.50 -3.94 -15.02
CA ALA A 33 -6.35 -4.70 -15.94
C ALA A 33 -5.93 -6.17 -16.04
N LEU A 34 -4.63 -6.46 -15.94
CA LEU A 34 -4.12 -7.83 -16.01
C LEU A 34 -4.45 -8.64 -14.75
N PHE A 35 -4.48 -7.99 -13.60
CA PHE A 35 -4.70 -8.65 -12.32
C PHE A 35 -6.16 -9.07 -12.16
N PRO A 36 -6.45 -10.35 -11.87
CA PRO A 36 -7.82 -10.76 -11.69
C PRO A 36 -8.52 -10.00 -10.56
N LEU A 37 -9.84 -9.95 -10.63
CA LEU A 37 -10.64 -9.26 -9.63
C LEU A 37 -10.42 -9.91 -8.26
N PHE A 38 -10.23 -9.08 -7.23
CA PHE A 38 -10.13 -9.50 -5.84
C PHE A 38 -8.93 -10.40 -5.47
N THR A 39 -7.92 -10.53 -6.33
CA THR A 39 -6.70 -11.30 -6.02
C THR A 39 -5.74 -10.57 -5.09
N GLY A 40 -5.84 -9.25 -4.98
CA GLY A 40 -5.02 -8.50 -4.04
C GLY A 40 -5.24 -8.98 -2.60
N GLN A 41 -4.23 -8.84 -1.75
CA GLN A 41 -4.32 -9.24 -0.34
C GLN A 41 -5.55 -8.58 0.32
N ASP A 42 -6.53 -9.40 0.70
CA ASP A 42 -7.82 -8.98 1.25
C ASP A 42 -8.60 -7.95 0.41
N GLU A 43 -8.31 -7.84 -0.90
CA GLU A 43 -8.81 -6.77 -1.77
C GLU A 43 -10.34 -6.74 -1.85
N ALA A 44 -11.01 -7.92 -1.87
CA ALA A 44 -12.47 -7.99 -1.80
C ALA A 44 -13.03 -7.28 -0.55
N ARG A 45 -12.41 -7.47 0.61
CA ARG A 45 -12.84 -6.82 1.86
C ARG A 45 -12.57 -5.32 1.83
N HIS A 46 -11.45 -4.90 1.24
CA HIS A 46 -11.15 -3.49 1.02
C HIS A 46 -12.18 -2.83 0.10
N TYR A 47 -12.54 -3.47 -1.01
CA TYR A 47 -13.56 -2.95 -1.93
C TYR A 47 -14.97 -2.98 -1.33
N SER A 48 -15.32 -4.03 -0.59
CA SER A 48 -16.56 -4.13 0.20
C SER A 48 -16.69 -2.94 1.18
N SER A 49 -15.59 -2.54 1.83
CA SER A 49 -15.59 -1.33 2.67
C SER A 49 -15.93 -0.06 1.89
N LEU A 50 -15.50 0.05 0.63
CA LEU A 50 -15.83 1.20 -0.22
C LEU A 50 -17.31 1.21 -0.59
N GLN A 51 -17.82 0.10 -1.11
CA GLN A 51 -19.23 -0.03 -1.49
C GLN A 51 -20.15 0.22 -0.29
N TYR A 52 -19.88 -0.44 0.85
CA TYR A 52 -20.68 -0.29 2.06
C TYR A 52 -20.74 1.15 2.58
N ARG A 53 -19.66 1.93 2.43
CA ARG A 53 -19.64 3.35 2.81
C ARG A 53 -20.28 4.24 1.76
N ALA A 54 -20.29 3.81 0.51
CA ALA A 54 -20.96 4.52 -0.58
C ALA A 54 -22.49 4.38 -0.49
N GLU A 55 -23.00 3.32 0.15
CA GLU A 55 -24.42 3.12 0.40
C GLU A 55 -25.12 4.33 1.05
N PRO A 56 -26.41 4.56 0.76
CA PRO A 56 -27.24 5.52 1.48
C PRO A 56 -27.21 5.28 3.00
N LYS A 57 -27.23 6.38 3.78
CA LYS A 57 -27.27 6.29 5.25
C LYS A 57 -28.53 5.59 5.74
N GLU A 58 -29.67 5.91 5.13
CA GLU A 58 -30.95 5.25 5.39
C GLU A 58 -31.04 3.97 4.57
N LYS A 59 -31.06 2.83 5.27
CA LYS A 59 -31.16 1.50 4.65
C LYS A 59 -32.61 1.07 4.70
N ASN A 60 -33.32 1.21 3.59
CA ASN A 60 -34.73 0.87 3.45
C ASN A 60 -34.96 -0.57 2.94
N TRP A 61 -33.91 -1.39 2.89
CA TRP A 61 -34.00 -2.80 2.50
C TRP A 61 -33.88 -3.74 3.70
N GLY A 62 -34.55 -4.88 3.63
CA GLY A 62 -34.45 -5.94 4.64
C GLY A 62 -33.03 -6.48 4.75
N LYS A 63 -32.57 -6.73 5.98
CA LYS A 63 -31.29 -7.38 6.24
C LYS A 63 -31.48 -8.81 6.73
N THR A 64 -30.72 -9.72 6.16
CA THR A 64 -30.67 -11.13 6.54
C THR A 64 -29.53 -11.39 7.52
N ASP A 65 -29.82 -12.20 8.54
CA ASP A 65 -28.80 -12.80 9.39
C ASP A 65 -28.28 -14.07 8.74
N ARG A 66 -26.96 -14.29 8.80
CA ARG A 66 -26.35 -15.57 8.40
C ARG A 66 -25.97 -16.34 9.67
N PRO A 67 -26.24 -17.65 9.75
CA PRO A 67 -25.90 -18.44 10.93
C PRO A 67 -24.40 -18.39 11.22
N LEU A 68 -24.05 -18.07 12.48
CA LEU A 68 -22.68 -18.08 13.01
C LEU A 68 -22.06 -19.47 12.80
N GLY A 69 -20.89 -19.53 12.16
CA GLY A 69 -20.16 -20.78 11.89
C GLY A 69 -20.31 -21.36 10.48
N SER A 70 -21.16 -20.77 9.63
CA SER A 70 -21.32 -21.21 8.21
C SER A 70 -20.27 -20.64 7.25
N ILE A 71 -19.43 -19.70 7.70
CA ILE A 71 -18.43 -19.03 6.86
C ILE A 71 -17.17 -19.89 6.82
N THR A 72 -17.07 -20.75 5.81
CA THR A 72 -15.83 -21.49 5.55
C THR A 72 -14.75 -20.63 4.89
N SER A 73 -15.10 -19.39 4.48
CA SER A 73 -14.24 -18.45 3.75
C SER A 73 -13.69 -19.01 2.43
N LEU A 74 -14.27 -20.11 1.94
CA LEU A 74 -13.83 -20.78 0.73
C LEU A 74 -14.39 -20.09 -0.50
N ASN A 75 -15.69 -19.79 -0.50
CA ASN A 75 -16.34 -19.16 -1.64
C ASN A 75 -16.58 -17.68 -1.38
N ILE A 76 -16.63 -16.86 -2.42
CA ILE A 76 -17.03 -15.45 -2.31
C ILE A 76 -18.44 -15.32 -1.73
N ALA A 77 -19.32 -16.26 -2.05
CA ALA A 77 -20.67 -16.36 -1.52
C ALA A 77 -20.70 -16.57 0.01
N ASP A 78 -19.64 -17.11 0.62
CA ASP A 78 -19.54 -17.31 2.07
C ASP A 78 -19.32 -15.99 2.83
N TYR A 79 -18.92 -14.93 2.12
CA TYR A 79 -18.76 -13.59 2.69
C TYR A 79 -20.07 -12.83 2.69
N ASN A 80 -20.22 -11.97 3.68
CA ASN A 80 -21.31 -11.01 3.76
C ASN A 80 -20.98 -9.77 2.92
N PHE A 81 -20.75 -9.95 1.61
CA PHE A 81 -20.54 -8.87 0.65
C PHE A 81 -21.88 -8.40 0.03
N SER A 82 -21.84 -7.34 -0.78
CA SER A 82 -23.00 -6.93 -1.57
C SER A 82 -23.38 -7.99 -2.61
N ALA A 83 -24.64 -8.00 -3.05
CA ALA A 83 -25.09 -8.90 -4.11
C ALA A 83 -24.28 -8.72 -5.40
N GLU A 84 -23.89 -7.48 -5.70
CA GLU A 84 -23.04 -7.14 -6.84
C GLU A 84 -21.65 -7.76 -6.75
N MET A 85 -20.98 -7.64 -5.60
CA MET A 85 -19.66 -8.24 -5.42
C MET A 85 -19.69 -9.77 -5.51
N ILE A 86 -20.72 -10.41 -4.92
CA ILE A 86 -20.88 -11.87 -5.01
C ILE A 86 -21.08 -12.30 -6.46
N GLY A 87 -22.02 -11.66 -7.17
CA GLY A 87 -22.31 -11.98 -8.57
C GLY A 87 -21.11 -11.78 -9.50
N VAL A 88 -20.38 -10.67 -9.34
CA VAL A 88 -19.15 -10.41 -10.09
C VAL A 88 -18.04 -11.40 -9.75
N GLY A 89 -17.86 -11.75 -8.47
CA GLY A 89 -16.85 -12.73 -8.08
C GLY A 89 -17.14 -14.14 -8.59
N GLU A 90 -18.40 -14.58 -8.54
CA GLU A 90 -18.82 -15.85 -9.12
C GLU A 90 -18.61 -15.86 -10.65
N SER A 91 -19.00 -14.78 -11.33
CA SER A 91 -18.84 -14.65 -12.79
C SER A 91 -17.39 -14.54 -13.24
N SER A 92 -16.48 -14.11 -12.37
CA SER A 92 -15.04 -13.97 -12.64
C SER A 92 -14.20 -15.15 -12.15
N ASP A 93 -14.83 -16.28 -11.81
CA ASP A 93 -14.17 -17.51 -11.34
C ASP A 93 -13.34 -17.30 -10.05
N TYR A 94 -13.73 -16.36 -9.18
CA TYR A 94 -12.98 -16.02 -7.95
C TYR A 94 -12.63 -17.23 -7.09
N ASN A 95 -13.59 -18.15 -6.93
CA ASN A 95 -13.44 -19.33 -6.09
C ASN A 95 -12.38 -20.31 -6.63
N VAL A 96 -12.10 -20.29 -7.93
CA VAL A 96 -11.15 -21.21 -8.58
C VAL A 96 -9.72 -20.84 -8.23
N PHE A 97 -9.35 -19.56 -8.33
CA PHE A 97 -7.96 -19.14 -8.18
C PHE A 97 -7.56 -18.80 -6.75
N ARG A 98 -8.53 -18.52 -5.86
CA ARG A 98 -8.20 -18.15 -4.47
C ARG A 98 -7.42 -19.22 -3.70
N HIS A 99 -7.69 -20.49 -3.98
CA HIS A 99 -7.21 -21.61 -3.15
C HIS A 99 -5.89 -22.23 -3.59
N GLN A 100 -5.43 -21.93 -4.80
CA GLN A 100 -4.22 -22.54 -5.33
C GLN A 100 -3.27 -21.44 -5.77
N LEU A 101 -2.05 -21.47 -5.22
CA LEU A 101 -0.97 -20.53 -5.54
C LEU A 101 -0.67 -20.43 -7.04
N TYR A 102 -0.97 -21.48 -7.80
CA TYR A 102 -0.66 -21.61 -9.23
C TYR A 102 -1.88 -21.56 -10.13
N ASN A 103 -3.10 -21.38 -9.60
CA ASN A 103 -4.27 -21.24 -10.45
C ASN A 103 -4.26 -19.85 -11.08
N THR A 104 -4.18 -19.83 -12.40
CA THR A 104 -4.30 -18.62 -13.21
C THR A 104 -5.73 -18.48 -13.70
N VAL A 105 -6.14 -17.25 -13.97
CA VAL A 105 -7.44 -16.99 -14.59
C VAL A 105 -7.35 -17.32 -16.08
N ASN A 106 -8.40 -17.96 -16.59
CA ASN A 106 -8.55 -18.18 -18.02
C ASN A 106 -8.85 -16.83 -18.70
N PHE A 107 -7.88 -16.32 -19.47
CA PHE A 107 -8.06 -15.14 -20.29
C PHE A 107 -8.90 -15.47 -21.53
N SER A 108 -9.69 -14.51 -21.99
CA SER A 108 -10.41 -14.56 -23.26
C SER A 108 -9.50 -14.18 -24.42
N ASP A 109 -9.74 -14.74 -25.61
CA ASP A 109 -8.95 -14.47 -26.83
C ASP A 109 -9.23 -13.09 -27.47
N GLY A 110 -9.93 -12.19 -26.77
CA GLY A 110 -10.45 -10.93 -27.32
C GLY A 110 -10.26 -9.72 -26.41
N TYR A 111 -10.88 -8.60 -26.80
CA TYR A 111 -10.79 -7.33 -26.04
C TYR A 111 -11.62 -7.32 -24.75
N TYR A 112 -12.66 -8.14 -24.68
CA TYR A 112 -13.56 -8.22 -23.52
C TYR A 112 -13.11 -9.34 -22.61
N GLY A 113 -13.15 -9.10 -21.31
CA GLY A 113 -12.91 -10.12 -20.29
C GLY A 113 -13.93 -11.25 -20.37
N LYS A 114 -13.55 -12.42 -19.84
CA LYS A 114 -14.46 -13.55 -19.68
C LYS A 114 -15.68 -13.11 -18.86
N ASN A 115 -16.88 -13.35 -19.38
CA ASN A 115 -18.16 -12.96 -18.78
C ASN A 115 -18.38 -11.45 -18.55
N GLU A 116 -17.57 -10.57 -19.13
CA GLU A 116 -17.70 -9.11 -18.94
C GLU A 116 -19.07 -8.59 -19.39
N LYS A 117 -19.56 -9.07 -20.54
CA LYS A 117 -20.89 -8.70 -21.04
C LYS A 117 -22.00 -9.13 -20.08
N GLU A 118 -21.87 -10.32 -19.48
CA GLU A 118 -22.81 -10.79 -18.47
C GLU A 118 -22.77 -9.88 -17.25
N ILE A 119 -21.58 -9.66 -16.67
CA ILE A 119 -21.36 -8.77 -15.53
C ILE A 119 -21.99 -7.39 -15.76
N ASN A 120 -21.74 -6.78 -16.93
CA ASN A 120 -22.24 -5.44 -17.26
C ASN A 120 -23.76 -5.41 -17.53
N SER A 121 -24.37 -6.55 -17.87
CA SER A 121 -25.82 -6.65 -18.13
C SER A 121 -26.65 -6.96 -16.88
N GLN A 122 -26.02 -7.53 -15.85
CA GLN A 122 -26.68 -7.96 -14.63
C GLN A 122 -27.08 -6.76 -13.77
N LYS A 123 -28.25 -6.84 -13.14
CA LYS A 123 -28.83 -5.76 -12.33
C LYS A 123 -28.61 -5.97 -10.83
N TRP A 124 -27.46 -6.50 -10.46
CA TRP A 124 -27.12 -6.66 -9.05
C TRP A 124 -27.02 -5.29 -8.38
N LYS A 125 -27.55 -5.20 -7.16
CA LYS A 125 -27.52 -3.94 -6.40
C LYS A 125 -26.23 -3.85 -5.61
N PRO A 126 -25.57 -2.67 -5.56
CA PRO A 126 -24.36 -2.42 -4.76
C PRO A 126 -24.69 -2.27 -3.26
N TYR A 127 -25.65 -3.06 -2.76
CA TYR A 127 -26.16 -2.98 -1.39
C TYR A 127 -25.82 -4.26 -0.65
N ASN A 128 -25.37 -4.11 0.59
CA ASN A 128 -25.16 -5.20 1.50
C ASN A 128 -26.48 -5.54 2.22
N TYR A 129 -26.99 -6.73 1.92
CA TYR A 129 -28.22 -7.26 2.53
C TYR A 129 -27.95 -7.99 3.84
N PHE A 130 -26.71 -8.07 4.32
CA PHE A 130 -26.36 -8.77 5.55
C PHE A 130 -26.21 -7.80 6.73
N ARG A 131 -26.52 -8.28 7.95
CA ARG A 131 -26.37 -7.46 9.17
C ARG A 131 -24.93 -7.16 9.54
N GLN A 132 -24.02 -8.10 9.30
CA GLN A 132 -22.60 -8.00 9.63
C GLN A 132 -21.78 -8.04 8.34
N PRO A 133 -21.61 -6.92 7.63
CA PRO A 133 -20.91 -6.91 6.35
C PRO A 133 -19.44 -7.29 6.55
N ASP A 134 -18.89 -8.09 5.64
CA ASP A 134 -17.46 -8.39 5.62
C ASP A 134 -16.70 -7.17 5.09
N ILE A 135 -16.35 -6.28 6.00
CA ILE A 135 -15.61 -5.04 5.72
C ILE A 135 -14.36 -4.97 6.59
N VAL A 136 -13.37 -4.24 6.11
CA VAL A 136 -12.28 -3.77 6.96
C VAL A 136 -12.81 -2.63 7.83
N ALA A 137 -12.88 -2.88 9.13
CA ALA A 137 -13.43 -1.97 10.13
C ALA A 137 -12.60 -0.67 10.32
N GLY A 138 -13.21 0.32 10.96
CA GLY A 138 -12.55 1.56 11.44
C GLY A 138 -12.62 2.73 10.46
N ASN A 139 -12.53 3.97 10.97
CA ASN A 139 -12.54 5.18 10.14
C ASN A 139 -11.19 5.38 9.43
N ASN A 140 -11.08 4.82 8.22
CA ASN A 140 -9.88 4.87 7.40
C ASN A 140 -9.92 6.01 6.36
N LEU A 141 -8.87 6.84 6.32
CA LEU A 141 -8.72 7.96 5.38
C LEU A 141 -8.70 7.51 3.91
N TYR A 142 -8.00 6.42 3.59
CA TYR A 142 -7.98 5.88 2.22
C TYR A 142 -9.39 5.54 1.76
N TYR A 143 -10.16 4.86 2.60
CA TYR A 143 -11.54 4.53 2.26
C TYR A 143 -12.43 5.77 2.14
N SER A 144 -12.21 6.82 2.93
CA SER A 144 -12.98 8.06 2.78
C SER A 144 -12.73 8.70 1.41
N ILE A 145 -11.49 8.73 0.94
CA ILE A 145 -11.13 9.27 -0.38
C ILE A 145 -11.63 8.35 -1.51
N ALA A 146 -11.44 7.03 -1.39
CA ALA A 146 -11.88 6.08 -2.41
C ALA A 146 -13.42 5.97 -2.47
N THR A 147 -14.13 6.09 -1.35
CA THR A 147 -15.60 6.15 -1.30
C THR A 147 -16.13 7.39 -2.03
N PHE A 148 -15.41 8.51 -2.01
CA PHE A 148 -15.80 9.68 -2.78
C PHE A 148 -15.85 9.35 -4.28
N TRP A 149 -14.83 8.66 -4.82
CA TRP A 149 -14.82 8.19 -6.20
C TRP A 149 -15.91 7.15 -6.47
N GLU A 150 -16.11 6.22 -5.56
CA GLU A 150 -17.17 5.21 -5.64
C GLU A 150 -18.57 5.85 -5.78
N ARG A 151 -18.84 6.91 -5.01
CA ARG A 151 -20.10 7.67 -5.08
C ARG A 151 -20.22 8.48 -6.37
N LEU A 152 -19.13 9.13 -6.79
CA LEU A 152 -19.09 9.91 -8.03
C LEU A 152 -19.41 9.03 -9.25
N LEU A 153 -18.97 7.77 -9.21
CA LEU A 153 -19.17 6.77 -10.27
C LEU A 153 -20.35 5.83 -9.99
N SER A 154 -21.25 6.16 -9.06
CA SER A 154 -22.37 5.27 -8.66
C SER A 154 -23.34 4.91 -9.78
N GLY A 155 -23.36 5.68 -10.88
CA GLY A 155 -24.13 5.38 -12.09
C GLY A 155 -23.43 4.45 -13.09
N SER A 156 -22.17 4.08 -12.85
CA SER A 156 -21.39 3.15 -13.69
C SER A 156 -21.46 1.72 -13.14
N ASP A 157 -21.15 0.73 -13.99
CA ASP A 157 -21.04 -0.66 -13.57
C ASP A 157 -19.90 -0.87 -12.55
N MET A 158 -19.91 -2.03 -11.89
CA MET A 158 -18.92 -2.36 -10.87
C MET A 158 -17.49 -2.41 -11.42
N LEU A 159 -17.28 -2.87 -12.65
CA LEU A 159 -15.94 -3.01 -13.22
C LEU A 159 -15.31 -1.63 -13.40
N VAL A 160 -16.05 -0.66 -13.94
CA VAL A 160 -15.60 0.73 -14.05
C VAL A 160 -15.22 1.30 -12.68
N ARG A 161 -16.11 1.16 -11.68
CA ARG A 161 -15.84 1.64 -10.31
C ARG A 161 -14.61 0.97 -9.70
N PHE A 162 -14.48 -0.33 -9.86
CA PHE A 162 -13.40 -1.13 -9.32
C PHE A 162 -12.05 -0.79 -9.97
N PHE A 163 -11.95 -0.80 -11.30
CA PHE A 163 -10.71 -0.46 -12.01
C PHE A 163 -10.33 1.00 -11.83
N PHE A 164 -11.29 1.93 -11.72
CA PHE A 164 -10.98 3.32 -11.39
C PHE A 164 -10.28 3.43 -10.02
N ASN A 165 -10.77 2.71 -9.00
CA ASN A 165 -10.12 2.69 -7.68
C ASN A 165 -8.72 2.05 -7.72
N ARG A 166 -8.48 1.03 -8.56
CA ARG A 166 -7.13 0.49 -8.79
C ARG A 166 -6.20 1.47 -9.50
N ILE A 167 -6.70 2.21 -10.50
CA ILE A 167 -5.94 3.27 -11.19
C ILE A 167 -5.61 4.40 -10.21
N PHE A 168 -6.54 4.76 -9.33
CA PHE A 168 -6.29 5.72 -8.25
C PHE A 168 -5.19 5.23 -7.30
N SER A 169 -5.19 3.95 -6.91
CA SER A 169 -4.07 3.36 -6.17
C SER A 169 -2.75 3.51 -6.95
N THR A 170 -2.73 3.20 -8.25
CA THR A 170 -1.51 3.34 -9.09
C THR A 170 -1.00 4.79 -9.13
N PHE A 171 -1.91 5.76 -9.18
CA PHE A 171 -1.56 7.17 -9.09
C PHE A 171 -0.88 7.50 -7.75
N LEU A 172 -1.39 7.00 -6.63
CA LEU A 172 -0.74 7.15 -5.32
C LEU A 172 0.66 6.51 -5.29
N GLY A 173 0.85 5.37 -5.97
CA GLY A 173 2.17 4.75 -6.14
C GLY A 173 3.13 5.64 -6.92
N THR A 174 2.63 6.28 -7.98
CA THR A 174 3.41 7.23 -8.79
C THR A 174 3.87 8.43 -7.96
N LEU A 175 2.98 8.96 -7.11
CA LEU A 175 3.34 9.98 -6.12
C LEU A 175 4.41 9.46 -5.14
N GLY A 176 4.32 8.21 -4.71
CA GLY A 176 5.34 7.56 -3.91
C GLY A 176 6.72 7.54 -4.61
N ILE A 177 6.78 7.15 -5.89
CA ILE A 177 8.03 7.17 -6.67
C ILE A 177 8.61 8.58 -6.78
N PHE A 178 7.77 9.59 -6.98
CA PHE A 178 8.20 10.98 -6.99
C PHE A 178 8.79 11.40 -5.64
N LEU A 179 8.16 11.05 -4.53
CA LEU A 179 8.70 11.30 -3.19
C LEU A 179 10.03 10.57 -2.95
N ALA A 180 10.18 9.34 -3.44
CA ALA A 180 11.45 8.62 -3.39
C ALA A 180 12.58 9.36 -4.11
N TYR A 181 12.32 9.93 -5.30
CA TYR A 181 13.28 10.80 -5.98
C TYR A 181 13.67 12.02 -5.13
N LEU A 182 12.69 12.68 -4.52
CA LEU A 182 12.98 13.83 -3.65
C LEU A 182 13.80 13.43 -2.43
N ILE A 183 13.55 12.27 -1.83
CA ILE A 183 14.37 11.72 -0.74
C ILE A 183 15.82 11.54 -1.22
N PHE A 184 16.02 10.80 -2.32
CA PHE A 184 17.36 10.51 -2.84
C PHE A 184 18.13 11.76 -3.25
N LYS A 185 17.46 12.76 -3.84
CA LYS A 185 18.08 14.04 -4.17
C LYS A 185 18.49 14.84 -2.93
N ASN A 186 17.77 14.68 -1.82
CA ASN A 186 18.04 15.44 -0.60
C ASN A 186 19.02 14.77 0.36
N ILE A 187 19.39 13.50 0.16
CA ILE A 187 20.52 12.85 0.88
C ILE A 187 21.89 13.11 0.23
N GLU A 188 22.01 14.17 -0.58
CA GLU A 188 23.25 14.64 -1.22
C GLU A 188 23.83 13.72 -2.31
N LEU A 189 23.03 12.78 -2.82
CA LEU A 189 23.38 12.03 -4.03
C LEU A 189 23.39 12.93 -5.27
N LYS A 190 24.22 12.59 -6.25
CA LYS A 190 24.19 13.25 -7.56
C LYS A 190 22.86 12.94 -8.24
N GLU A 191 22.38 13.85 -9.09
CA GLU A 191 21.07 13.71 -9.72
C GLU A 191 20.90 12.39 -10.50
N LYS A 192 21.97 11.90 -11.14
CA LYS A 192 21.98 10.61 -11.84
C LYS A 192 21.81 9.43 -10.88
N GLU A 193 22.51 9.46 -9.75
CA GLU A 193 22.42 8.42 -8.70
C GLU A 193 21.02 8.40 -8.11
N SER A 194 20.44 9.58 -7.83
CA SER A 194 19.06 9.70 -7.37
C SER A 194 18.07 9.11 -8.37
N LEU A 195 18.22 9.40 -9.67
CA LEU A 195 17.36 8.83 -10.72
C LEU A 195 17.50 7.31 -10.83
N ILE A 196 18.71 6.76 -10.71
CA ILE A 196 18.94 5.31 -10.72
C ILE A 196 18.23 4.66 -9.54
N LEU A 197 18.38 5.20 -8.31
CA LEU A 197 17.70 4.66 -7.13
C LEU A 197 16.17 4.81 -7.26
N THR A 198 15.67 5.93 -7.79
CA THR A 198 14.24 6.09 -8.07
C THR A 198 13.74 5.04 -9.06
N ALA A 199 14.49 4.77 -10.14
CA ALA A 199 14.15 3.73 -11.09
C ALA A 199 14.11 2.35 -10.40
N ILE A 200 15.09 2.02 -9.55
CA ILE A 200 15.09 0.77 -8.78
C ILE A 200 13.81 0.64 -7.95
N VAL A 201 13.37 1.69 -7.26
CA VAL A 201 12.10 1.66 -6.50
C VAL A 201 10.89 1.50 -7.44
N ALA A 202 10.86 2.23 -8.55
CA ALA A 202 9.75 2.17 -9.52
C ALA A 202 9.61 0.80 -10.18
N PHE A 203 10.72 0.09 -10.41
CA PHE A 203 10.72 -1.22 -11.05
C PHE A 203 10.65 -2.40 -10.07
N GLN A 204 10.46 -2.16 -8.77
CA GLN A 204 10.15 -3.23 -7.82
C GLN A 204 8.81 -3.89 -8.18
N PRO A 205 8.80 -5.21 -8.46
CA PRO A 205 7.58 -5.92 -8.83
C PRO A 205 6.52 -5.81 -7.74
N LYS A 206 6.84 -6.22 -6.50
CA LYS A 206 5.89 -6.18 -5.38
C LYS A 206 5.30 -4.80 -5.16
N TYR A 207 6.09 -3.73 -5.26
CA TYR A 207 5.59 -2.37 -5.15
C TYR A 207 4.52 -2.10 -6.21
N SER A 208 4.82 -2.35 -7.48
CA SER A 208 3.87 -2.15 -8.59
C SER A 208 2.58 -2.94 -8.40
N MET A 209 2.69 -4.17 -7.93
CA MET A 209 1.56 -5.06 -7.68
C MET A 209 0.67 -4.59 -6.52
N TYR A 210 1.28 -4.11 -5.42
CA TYR A 210 0.52 -3.53 -4.30
C TYR A 210 -0.31 -2.32 -4.73
N PHE A 211 0.28 -1.44 -5.55
CA PHE A 211 -0.40 -0.24 -6.04
C PHE A 211 -1.36 -0.50 -7.21
N ALA A 212 -1.35 -1.70 -7.79
CA ALA A 212 -2.35 -2.14 -8.74
C ALA A 212 -3.62 -2.70 -8.07
N ASN A 213 -3.65 -2.78 -6.73
CA ASN A 213 -4.76 -3.32 -5.94
C ASN A 213 -5.47 -2.23 -5.10
N ILE A 214 -6.66 -2.56 -4.60
CA ILE A 214 -7.41 -1.73 -3.64
C ILE A 214 -7.06 -2.15 -2.21
N ASN A 215 -6.30 -1.32 -1.50
CA ASN A 215 -5.93 -1.54 -0.09
C ASN A 215 -5.54 -0.18 0.55
N TYR A 216 -5.83 0.04 1.84
CA TYR A 216 -5.37 1.24 2.56
C TYR A 216 -3.83 1.41 2.59
N ASP A 217 -3.06 0.32 2.41
CA ASP A 217 -1.59 0.39 2.41
C ASP A 217 -1.06 1.24 1.24
N VAL A 218 -1.84 1.38 0.15
CA VAL A 218 -1.49 2.22 -1.00
C VAL A 218 -1.46 3.71 -0.67
N LEU A 219 -2.20 4.17 0.35
CA LEU A 219 -2.07 5.54 0.86
C LEU A 219 -1.02 5.62 1.97
N LEU A 220 -0.87 4.56 2.76
CA LEU A 220 0.08 4.52 3.86
C LEU A 220 1.54 4.61 3.37
N ILE A 221 1.89 3.89 2.30
CA ILE A 221 3.26 3.84 1.80
C ILE A 221 3.76 5.23 1.33
N PRO A 222 3.01 6.01 0.51
CA PRO A 222 3.43 7.37 0.15
C PRO A 222 3.52 8.31 1.37
N LEU A 223 2.68 8.11 2.40
CA LEU A 223 2.78 8.88 3.65
C LEU A 223 4.07 8.55 4.42
N PHE A 224 4.53 7.30 4.39
CA PHE A 224 5.86 6.94 4.92
C PHE A 224 6.98 7.62 4.14
N PHE A 225 6.90 7.68 2.81
CA PHE A 225 7.87 8.44 2.01
C PHE A 225 7.81 9.95 2.31
N LEU A 226 6.62 10.52 2.50
CA LEU A 226 6.46 11.92 2.86
C LEU A 226 7.10 12.21 4.23
N PHE A 227 6.92 11.31 5.20
CA PHE A 227 7.59 11.39 6.50
C PHE A 227 9.10 11.34 6.33
N THR A 228 9.63 10.35 5.59
CA THR A 228 11.07 10.21 5.33
C THR A 228 11.65 11.43 4.64
N LEU A 229 10.93 12.04 3.70
CA LEU A 229 11.33 13.29 3.06
C LEU A 229 11.44 14.43 4.10
N GLY A 230 10.44 14.59 4.98
CA GLY A 230 10.50 15.57 6.07
C GLY A 230 11.67 15.34 7.04
N ALA A 231 11.98 14.07 7.33
CA ALA A 231 13.11 13.68 8.14
C ALA A 231 14.46 14.02 7.48
N VAL A 232 14.64 13.65 6.21
CA VAL A 232 15.85 13.97 5.43
C VAL A 232 16.04 15.48 5.30
N LEU A 233 14.98 16.23 4.99
CA LEU A 233 15.03 17.69 4.93
C LEU A 233 15.38 18.31 6.29
N SER A 234 14.91 17.72 7.39
CA SER A 234 15.29 18.14 8.73
C SER A 234 16.77 17.88 8.99
N LEU A 235 17.28 16.70 8.66
CA LEU A 235 18.70 16.34 8.83
C LEU A 235 19.62 17.25 8.01
N LYS A 236 19.23 17.57 6.76
CA LYS A 236 20.00 18.43 5.86
C LYS A 236 19.96 19.90 6.26
N ASN A 237 18.76 20.46 6.46
CA ASN A 237 18.56 21.91 6.60
C ASN A 237 18.33 22.36 8.05
N GLY A 238 18.32 21.42 9.00
CA GLY A 238 17.88 21.62 10.38
C GLY A 238 16.38 21.40 10.57
N LEU A 239 16.00 21.13 11.81
CA LEU A 239 14.60 21.02 12.22
C LEU A 239 13.92 22.40 12.15
N SER A 240 13.00 22.55 11.21
CA SER A 240 12.17 23.75 11.02
C SER A 240 10.69 23.40 11.13
N TRP A 241 9.83 24.40 11.35
CA TRP A 241 8.38 24.19 11.34
C TRP A 241 7.91 23.52 10.05
N LYS A 242 8.42 23.96 8.88
CA LYS A 242 8.08 23.35 7.58
C LYS A 242 8.35 21.84 7.55
N ASN A 243 9.55 21.42 7.94
CA ASN A 243 9.94 20.01 7.89
C ASN A 243 9.20 19.18 8.95
N GLY A 244 9.04 19.73 10.16
CA GLY A 244 8.28 19.07 11.21
C GLY A 244 6.79 18.97 10.90
N THR A 245 6.19 19.96 10.23
CA THR A 245 4.81 19.88 9.72
C THR A 245 4.66 18.77 8.69
N ILE A 246 5.61 18.61 7.75
CA ILE A 246 5.60 17.48 6.80
C ILE A 246 5.58 16.15 7.56
N MET A 247 6.44 15.98 8.56
CA MET A 247 6.48 14.77 9.39
C MET A 247 5.19 14.56 10.19
N LEU A 248 4.68 15.60 10.86
CA LEU A 248 3.46 15.54 11.68
C LEU A 248 2.21 15.28 10.84
N LEU A 249 2.08 15.91 9.66
CA LEU A 249 1.01 15.61 8.72
C LEU A 249 1.08 14.16 8.26
N SER A 250 2.28 13.66 7.95
CA SER A 250 2.47 12.26 7.55
C SER A 250 2.08 11.29 8.66
N ILE A 251 2.44 11.59 9.92
CA ILE A 251 2.01 10.81 11.09
C ILE A 251 0.49 10.86 11.23
N GLY A 252 -0.12 12.04 11.21
CA GLY A 252 -1.56 12.21 11.41
C GLY A 252 -2.39 11.54 10.32
N LEU A 253 -2.09 11.83 9.05
CA LEU A 253 -2.74 11.18 7.91
C LEU A 253 -2.47 9.67 7.90
N GLY A 254 -1.25 9.26 8.26
CA GLY A 254 -0.87 7.86 8.38
C GLY A 254 -1.71 7.15 9.43
N PHE A 255 -1.91 7.79 10.59
CA PHE A 255 -2.70 7.25 11.69
C PHE A 255 -4.18 7.10 11.32
N PHE A 256 -4.75 8.10 10.65
CA PHE A 256 -6.10 8.01 10.08
C PHE A 256 -6.21 6.98 8.94
N THR A 257 -5.11 6.59 8.30
CA THR A 257 -5.09 5.53 7.27
C THR A 257 -4.93 4.15 7.90
N LYS A 258 -3.99 3.97 8.84
CA LYS A 258 -3.76 2.70 9.53
C LYS A 258 -3.12 3.00 10.88
N PRO A 259 -3.65 2.49 12.00
CA PRO A 259 -3.08 2.76 13.33
C PRO A 259 -1.61 2.35 13.48
N THR A 260 -1.13 1.40 12.68
CA THR A 260 0.29 0.99 12.69
C THR A 260 1.24 2.10 12.24
N ALA A 261 0.75 3.17 11.61
CA ALA A 261 1.54 4.37 11.30
C ALA A 261 2.12 5.05 12.54
N LEU A 262 1.59 4.73 13.73
CA LEU A 262 2.12 5.15 15.03
C LEU A 262 3.61 4.86 15.20
N ILE A 263 4.13 3.84 14.50
CA ILE A 263 5.56 3.52 14.49
C ILE A 263 6.42 4.72 14.06
N LEU A 264 5.89 5.66 13.27
CA LEU A 264 6.57 6.89 12.84
C LEU A 264 6.80 7.91 13.97
N VAL A 265 6.05 7.80 15.08
CA VAL A 265 6.26 8.66 16.24
C VAL A 265 7.62 8.42 16.88
N ALA A 266 8.09 7.18 16.93
CA ALA A 266 9.40 6.85 17.49
C ALA A 266 10.58 7.53 16.76
N PRO A 267 10.77 7.39 15.43
CA PRO A 267 11.81 8.11 14.71
C PRO A 267 11.59 9.62 14.72
N PHE A 268 10.35 10.11 14.77
CA PHE A 268 10.07 11.53 14.93
C PHE A 268 10.64 12.07 16.25
N LEU A 269 10.29 11.44 17.38
CA LEU A 269 10.83 11.82 18.70
C LEU A 269 12.35 11.63 18.77
N GLY A 270 12.89 10.58 18.14
CA GLY A 270 14.33 10.36 18.02
C GLY A 270 15.04 11.49 17.28
N LEU A 271 14.48 11.97 16.17
CA LEU A 271 15.01 13.14 15.44
C LEU A 271 14.94 14.40 16.28
N ILE A 272 13.80 14.64 16.95
CA ILE A 272 13.66 15.78 17.86
C ILE A 272 14.76 15.74 18.94
N PHE A 273 14.91 14.61 19.63
CA PHE A 273 15.95 14.42 20.65
C PHE A 273 17.36 14.61 20.08
N TYR A 274 17.65 14.04 18.91
CA TYR A 274 18.93 14.22 18.23
C TYR A 274 19.24 15.70 17.98
N PHE A 275 18.26 16.48 17.52
CA PHE A 275 18.44 17.91 17.30
C PHE A 275 18.67 18.67 18.61
N PHE A 276 17.95 18.33 19.69
CA PHE A 276 18.20 18.91 21.02
C PHE A 276 19.60 18.59 21.54
N TYR A 277 20.01 17.32 21.45
CA TYR A 277 21.29 16.85 21.95
C TYR A 277 22.46 17.45 21.17
N LYS A 278 22.40 17.44 19.83
CA LYS A 278 23.51 17.87 18.98
C LYS A 278 23.63 19.40 18.85
N LYS A 279 22.60 20.18 19.18
CA LYS A 279 22.57 21.63 18.88
C LYS A 279 22.15 22.48 20.08
N ASN A 280 23.15 23.03 20.78
CA ASN A 280 22.93 23.81 22.00
C ASN A 280 22.44 25.27 21.83
N LYS A 281 21.99 25.80 20.67
CA LYS A 281 21.47 27.21 20.63
C LYS A 281 20.36 27.64 19.64
N ASN A 282 19.94 26.85 18.65
CA ASN A 282 19.02 27.38 17.59
C ASN A 282 17.66 26.67 17.43
N ILE A 283 17.31 25.70 18.29
CA ILE A 283 15.94 25.18 18.28
C ILE A 283 15.10 26.10 19.15
N ASN A 284 14.16 26.80 18.52
CA ASN A 284 13.18 27.57 19.26
C ASN A 284 12.32 26.59 20.07
N ILE A 285 12.45 26.63 21.40
CA ILE A 285 11.69 25.78 22.32
C ILE A 285 10.17 25.86 22.05
N LYS A 286 9.68 27.02 21.58
CA LYS A 286 8.28 27.20 21.17
C LYS A 286 7.92 26.32 19.99
N THR A 287 8.80 26.20 19.00
CA THR A 287 8.60 25.31 17.84
C THR A 287 8.50 23.85 18.30
N PHE A 288 9.38 23.42 19.21
CA PHE A 288 9.29 22.08 19.79
C PHE A 288 7.98 21.83 20.54
N LEU A 289 7.63 22.70 21.48
CA LEU A 289 6.39 22.57 22.27
C LEU A 289 5.16 22.58 21.35
N SER A 290 5.16 23.39 20.28
CA SER A 290 4.09 23.38 19.29
C SER A 290 3.98 22.06 18.53
N MET A 291 5.11 21.43 18.17
CA MET A 291 5.10 20.14 17.49
C MET A 291 4.61 19.00 18.40
N ILE A 292 5.01 19.02 19.68
CA ILE A 292 4.52 18.06 20.67
C ILE A 292 3.02 18.27 20.92
N ALA A 293 2.56 19.52 21.04
CA ALA A 293 1.14 19.82 21.18
C ALA A 293 0.31 19.33 19.99
N VAL A 294 0.79 19.53 18.76
CA VAL A 294 0.13 19.01 17.55
C VAL A 294 0.14 17.48 17.52
N LEU A 295 1.23 16.84 17.92
CA LEU A 295 1.29 15.37 18.01
C LEU A 295 0.28 14.82 19.02
N ILE A 296 0.20 15.41 20.22
CA ILE A 296 -0.78 15.04 21.25
C ILE A 296 -2.20 15.26 20.72
N PHE A 297 -2.44 16.38 20.03
CA PHE A 297 -3.73 16.68 19.42
C PHE A 297 -4.13 15.67 18.34
N ILE A 298 -3.20 15.24 17.48
CA ILE A 298 -3.41 14.19 16.49
C ILE A 298 -3.80 12.87 17.17
N VAL A 299 -3.06 12.47 18.21
CA VAL A 299 -3.35 11.25 18.98
C VAL A 299 -4.72 11.35 19.64
N TYR A 300 -5.06 12.49 20.22
CA TYR A 300 -6.36 12.74 20.84
C TYR A 300 -7.51 12.64 19.83
N LEU A 301 -7.42 13.35 18.70
CA LEU A 301 -8.45 13.36 17.65
C LEU A 301 -8.73 11.98 17.06
N SER A 302 -7.74 11.09 17.13
CA SER A 302 -7.87 9.77 16.56
C SER A 302 -8.86 8.87 17.31
N ASN A 303 -9.19 9.20 18.57
CA ASN A 303 -10.05 8.41 19.45
C ASN A 303 -9.61 6.94 19.61
N TYR A 304 -8.35 6.63 19.33
CA TYR A 304 -7.77 5.32 19.58
C TYR A 304 -7.28 5.25 21.02
N ASN A 305 -7.56 4.12 21.66
CA ASN A 305 -6.90 3.81 22.92
C ASN A 305 -5.43 3.45 22.62
N PHE A 306 -4.54 4.44 22.67
CA PHE A 306 -3.10 4.26 22.41
C PHE A 306 -2.51 3.14 23.27
N PHE A 307 -2.95 2.99 24.52
CA PHE A 307 -2.51 1.91 25.40
C PHE A 307 -2.93 0.52 24.90
N SER A 308 -4.01 0.42 24.13
CA SER A 308 -4.41 -0.86 23.50
C SER A 308 -3.53 -1.26 22.31
N LEU A 309 -2.82 -0.29 21.71
CA LEU A 309 -1.86 -0.51 20.62
C LEU A 309 -0.46 -0.79 21.13
N LEU A 310 -0.14 -0.37 22.36
CA LEU A 310 1.10 -0.75 23.01
C LEU A 310 1.08 -2.25 23.30
N PRO A 311 2.20 -2.96 23.09
CA PRO A 311 2.26 -4.40 23.27
C PRO A 311 2.20 -4.82 24.76
N PHE A 312 2.18 -3.87 25.69
CA PHE A 312 2.26 -4.06 27.15
C PHE A 312 0.92 -4.40 27.81
N LYS A 313 0.10 -5.27 27.21
CA LYS A 313 -1.30 -5.44 27.68
C LYS A 313 -1.44 -5.99 29.10
N ASN A 314 -0.50 -6.81 29.60
CA ASN A 314 -0.63 -7.48 30.91
C ASN A 314 0.67 -7.50 31.73
N ASN A 315 1.80 -7.92 31.15
CA ASN A 315 3.11 -7.97 31.81
C ASN A 315 4.24 -7.74 30.79
N LEU A 316 5.32 -7.05 31.19
CA LEU A 316 6.53 -6.88 30.39
C LEU A 316 7.09 -8.24 29.96
N THR A 317 7.09 -9.24 30.86
CA THR A 317 7.60 -10.59 30.55
C THR A 317 6.82 -11.26 29.42
N GLU A 318 5.48 -11.23 29.47
CA GLU A 318 4.63 -11.76 28.40
C GLU A 318 4.84 -11.02 27.07
N THR A 319 5.10 -9.71 27.15
CA THR A 319 5.40 -8.89 25.98
C THR A 319 6.71 -9.33 25.33
N PHE A 320 7.77 -9.50 26.12
CA PHE A 320 9.05 -9.99 25.62
C PHE A 320 8.95 -11.42 25.09
N GLN A 321 8.23 -12.31 25.76
CA GLN A 321 7.98 -13.68 25.26
C GLN A 321 7.18 -13.68 23.96
N SER A 322 6.17 -12.80 23.83
CA SER A 322 5.40 -12.66 22.59
C SER A 322 6.27 -12.13 21.45
N LEU A 323 7.12 -11.13 21.72
CA LEU A 323 8.09 -10.61 20.77
C LEU A 323 9.10 -11.69 20.38
N GLU A 324 9.66 -12.42 21.33
CA GLU A 324 10.57 -13.54 21.09
C GLU A 324 9.90 -14.62 20.23
N ASN A 325 8.67 -15.02 20.57
CA ASN A 325 7.88 -15.96 19.78
C ASN A 325 7.60 -15.44 18.36
N TYR A 326 7.33 -14.15 18.22
CA TYR A 326 7.14 -13.53 16.92
C TYR A 326 8.45 -13.51 16.11
N PHE A 327 9.56 -13.11 16.73
CA PHE A 327 10.86 -13.04 16.10
C PHE A 327 11.40 -14.43 15.76
N SER A 328 11.28 -15.41 16.63
CA SER A 328 11.70 -16.79 16.36
C SER A 328 10.91 -17.40 15.20
N LYS A 329 9.61 -17.07 15.08
CA LYS A 329 8.79 -17.49 13.93
C LYS A 329 9.09 -16.68 12.67
N SER A 330 9.39 -15.39 12.79
CA SER A 330 9.51 -14.46 11.65
C SER A 330 10.92 -14.36 11.08
N LEU A 331 11.95 -14.49 11.91
CA LEU A 331 13.38 -14.41 11.57
C LEU A 331 13.97 -15.79 11.23
N THR A 332 13.17 -16.69 10.67
CA THR A 332 13.70 -17.94 10.11
C THR A 332 14.29 -17.68 8.74
N LEU A 333 15.40 -18.35 8.40
CA LEU A 333 16.00 -18.25 7.06
C LEU A 333 14.97 -18.53 5.96
N GLY A 334 14.07 -19.50 6.16
CA GLY A 334 12.98 -19.79 5.22
C GLY A 334 12.00 -18.64 5.01
N ARG A 335 11.61 -17.92 6.07
CA ARG A 335 10.72 -16.74 5.94
C ARG A 335 11.43 -15.52 5.38
N PHE A 336 12.72 -15.34 5.68
CA PHE A 336 13.52 -14.30 5.03
C PHE A 336 13.64 -14.56 3.53
N ALA A 337 13.96 -15.81 3.17
CA ALA A 337 14.00 -16.27 1.79
C ALA A 337 12.66 -16.03 1.08
N LEU A 338 11.55 -16.44 1.69
CA LEU A 338 10.20 -16.20 1.15
C LEU A 338 9.86 -14.72 1.03
N SER A 339 10.20 -13.90 2.03
CA SER A 339 9.94 -12.46 2.00
C SER A 339 10.71 -11.79 0.88
N SER A 340 11.98 -12.17 0.66
CA SER A 340 12.78 -11.65 -0.45
C SER A 340 12.27 -12.17 -1.80
N ARG A 341 11.86 -13.44 -1.90
CA ARG A 341 11.24 -14.00 -3.11
C ARG A 341 9.96 -13.27 -3.50
N THR A 342 9.05 -13.07 -2.55
CA THR A 342 7.82 -12.31 -2.80
C THR A 342 8.12 -10.84 -3.10
N TYR A 343 9.15 -10.25 -2.49
CA TYR A 343 9.61 -8.88 -2.78
C TYR A 343 10.03 -8.71 -4.24
N TRP A 344 10.73 -9.70 -4.79
CA TRP A 344 11.13 -9.74 -6.21
C TRP A 344 10.05 -10.30 -7.14
N GLY A 345 8.81 -10.47 -6.66
CA GLY A 345 7.67 -10.83 -7.50
C GLY A 345 7.54 -12.32 -7.80
N SER A 346 8.25 -13.20 -7.08
CA SER A 346 7.91 -14.63 -7.10
C SER A 346 6.62 -14.82 -6.30
N LEU A 347 5.51 -14.81 -7.03
CA LEU A 347 4.16 -14.94 -6.52
C LEU A 347 3.48 -16.25 -6.96
N GLY A 348 4.21 -17.12 -7.67
CA GLY A 348 3.68 -18.41 -8.14
C GLY A 348 2.81 -18.29 -9.39
N TRP A 349 2.83 -17.16 -10.08
CA TRP A 349 1.99 -16.96 -11.28
C TRP A 349 2.60 -17.62 -12.52
N PHE A 350 3.91 -17.86 -12.53
CA PHE A 350 4.61 -18.55 -13.61
C PHE A 350 5.47 -19.69 -13.06
N ASP A 351 5.21 -20.93 -13.48
CA ASP A 351 6.15 -22.02 -13.22
C ASP A 351 7.32 -21.99 -14.21
N GLY A 352 8.21 -21.01 -14.04
CA GLY A 352 9.35 -20.77 -14.94
C GLY A 352 10.69 -20.93 -14.25
N PHE A 353 11.70 -21.36 -15.01
CA PHE A 353 13.10 -21.41 -14.55
C PHE A 353 13.57 -20.05 -14.02
N VAL A 354 13.17 -18.95 -14.69
CA VAL A 354 13.52 -17.59 -14.27
C VAL A 354 12.93 -17.28 -12.90
N GLU A 355 11.64 -17.53 -12.66
CA GLU A 355 11.04 -17.26 -11.34
C GLU A 355 11.75 -18.05 -10.22
N LYS A 356 12.03 -19.34 -10.47
CA LYS A 356 12.68 -20.23 -9.49
C LYS A 356 14.10 -19.80 -9.12
N ASN A 357 14.85 -19.24 -10.07
CA ASN A 357 16.29 -18.96 -9.90
C ASN A 357 16.63 -17.45 -9.84
N PHE A 358 15.70 -16.55 -10.18
CA PHE A 358 15.99 -15.11 -10.26
C PHE A 358 16.42 -14.54 -8.91
N THR A 359 15.74 -14.92 -7.82
CA THR A 359 16.11 -14.46 -6.48
C THR A 359 17.45 -15.02 -6.04
N ASP A 360 17.76 -16.26 -6.42
CA ASP A 360 19.00 -16.92 -6.06
C ASP A 360 20.18 -16.26 -6.83
N PHE A 361 19.95 -15.83 -8.07
CA PHE A 361 20.88 -14.99 -8.84
C PHE A 361 21.07 -13.62 -8.19
N VAL A 362 20.00 -12.93 -7.78
CA VAL A 362 20.08 -11.64 -7.08
C VAL A 362 20.85 -11.79 -5.76
N TRP A 363 20.58 -12.84 -4.98
CA TRP A 363 21.33 -13.10 -3.75
C TRP A 363 22.79 -13.38 -4.03
N THR A 364 23.11 -14.14 -5.09
CA THR A 364 24.51 -14.39 -5.48
C THR A 364 25.23 -13.07 -5.78
N ILE A 365 24.62 -12.17 -6.55
CA ILE A 365 25.18 -10.83 -6.82
C ILE A 365 25.34 -10.04 -5.51
N GLN A 366 24.31 -10.02 -4.65
CA GLN A 366 24.35 -9.29 -3.38
C GLN A 366 25.45 -9.83 -2.45
N THR A 367 25.61 -11.15 -2.38
CA THR A 367 26.66 -11.82 -1.62
C THR A 367 28.03 -11.46 -2.19
N LEU A 368 28.23 -11.58 -3.50
CA LEU A 368 29.50 -11.19 -4.13
C LEU A 368 29.82 -9.71 -3.89
N SER A 369 28.82 -8.82 -4.01
CA SER A 369 28.96 -7.37 -3.78
C SER A 369 29.21 -7.01 -2.30
N ALA A 370 28.86 -7.90 -1.37
CA ALA A 370 29.16 -7.71 0.04
C ALA A 370 30.62 -8.08 0.36
N PHE A 371 31.27 -8.87 -0.49
CA PHE A 371 32.67 -9.29 -0.35
C PHE A 371 33.65 -8.46 -1.21
N GLY A 372 33.18 -7.62 -2.13
CA GLY A 372 34.00 -6.74 -2.97
C GLY A 372 33.20 -6.06 -4.08
#